data_AF-A0A401Y9C1-F1
#
_entry.id   AF-A0A401Y9C1-F1
#
_cell.length_a   1.000
_cell.length_b   1.000
_cell.length_c   1.000
_cell.angle_alpha   90.00
_cell.angle_beta   90.00
_cell.angle_gamma   90.00
#
_symmetry.space_group_name_H-M   'P 1'
#
loop_
_entity.id
_entity.type
_entity.pdbx_description
1 polymer ?
#
loop_
_entity_poly.entity_id
_entity_poly.type
_entity_poly.pdbx_seq_one_letter_code
_entity_poly.pdbx_strand_id
1 'polypeptide(L)'
;MTVHPAHTRVLVDHGHIQVPVTRVALTNGETFDRYCTAGPGSDPEVGLPPLRAAWIEARGDTTTYTGREAQLHDNGRSAVRRGAAREEWRGTRTPPRRAVDGATVTQMHYARAGITTAEMQYVARREGCDVELVRSEVAAGRAIIPANVNHPEAEPMVIGKAFLVKINANIGNSAVTSSIAEEVDKLTWAVTWGADTVMDLSTGDDIHTTREWILRNSPVPIGTVPIYQALEKVDGEADKLTWEVFRDTVIEQCEQGVDYMTIHAGVLLRHVPLTAERVTGIVSRGGSIMAGWCLAHHEENFLYTHFDELCEIFAAYDVSFSLGDGLRPGTWPTPTTPPSSPSSARWPS
;
A
#
# COMPACT_ATOMS: atom_id res chain seq x y z
N MET A 1 3.67 -15.20 18.39
CA MET A 1 5.07 -15.12 18.87
C MET A 1 5.13 -14.20 20.08
N THR A 2 5.73 -14.64 21.19
CA THR A 2 5.91 -13.78 22.38
C THR A 2 7.22 -12.99 22.25
N VAL A 3 7.14 -11.66 22.13
CA VAL A 3 8.33 -10.79 21.99
C VAL A 3 9.15 -10.75 23.28
N HIS A 4 8.48 -10.57 24.41
CA HIS A 4 9.08 -10.55 25.74
C HIS A 4 8.02 -10.94 26.78
N PRO A 5 8.34 -11.70 27.84
CA PRO A 5 7.35 -12.14 28.84
C PRO A 5 6.59 -11.00 29.53
N ALA A 6 7.21 -9.83 29.67
CA ALA A 6 6.59 -8.65 30.27
C ALA A 6 5.71 -7.83 29.29
N HIS A 7 5.66 -8.20 28.01
CA HIS A 7 4.88 -7.48 27.00
C HIS A 7 3.55 -8.17 26.78
N THR A 8 2.47 -7.39 26.76
CA THR A 8 1.12 -7.90 26.46
C THR A 8 0.40 -6.91 25.55
N ARG A 9 -0.26 -7.42 24.50
CA ARG A 9 -1.16 -6.59 23.69
C ARG A 9 -2.44 -6.35 24.49
N VAL A 10 -2.78 -5.09 24.70
CA VAL A 10 -3.99 -4.67 25.41
C VAL A 10 -4.80 -3.77 24.50
N LEU A 11 -6.10 -3.99 24.42
CA LEU A 11 -7.03 -3.06 23.77
C LEU A 11 -7.47 -2.03 24.80
N VAL A 12 -7.13 -0.76 24.56
CA VAL A 12 -7.58 0.36 25.37
C VAL A 12 -8.93 0.82 24.84
N ASP A 13 -9.94 0.76 25.70
CA ASP A 13 -11.30 1.17 25.37
C ASP A 13 -11.45 2.70 25.44
N HIS A 14 -11.94 3.29 24.35
CA HIS A 14 -12.27 4.71 24.24
C HIS A 14 -13.78 4.92 24.00
N GLY A 15 -14.62 3.99 24.46
CA GLY A 15 -16.07 4.02 24.39
C GLY A 15 -16.58 3.27 23.17
N HIS A 16 -16.45 3.88 21.99
CA HIS A 16 -16.92 3.31 20.72
C HIS A 16 -15.80 2.76 19.84
N ILE A 17 -14.54 2.92 20.25
CA ILE A 17 -13.35 2.43 19.54
C ILE A 17 -12.37 1.82 20.54
N GLN A 18 -11.80 0.67 20.19
CA GLN A 18 -10.74 0.01 20.93
C GLN A 18 -9.43 0.12 20.15
N VAL A 19 -8.37 0.61 20.79
CA VAL A 19 -7.05 0.81 20.16
C VAL A 19 -5.98 -0.02 20.87
N PRO A 20 -5.15 -0.77 20.14
CA PRO A 20 -4.14 -1.63 20.73
C PRO A 20 -2.91 -0.86 21.19
N VAL A 21 -2.41 -1.24 22.37
CA VAL A 21 -1.10 -0.87 22.89
C VAL A 21 -0.33 -2.13 23.27
N THR A 22 1.00 -2.05 23.27
CA THR A 22 1.83 -3.03 23.96
C THR A 22 2.04 -2.50 25.38
N ARG A 23 1.42 -3.14 26.36
CA ARG A 23 1.61 -2.86 27.77
C ARG A 23 2.84 -3.62 28.28
N VAL A 24 3.77 -2.89 28.89
CA VAL A 24 4.99 -3.42 29.48
C VAL A 24 4.85 -3.39 30.99
N ALA A 25 4.88 -4.57 31.62
CA ALA A 25 4.93 -4.68 33.07
C ALA A 25 6.33 -4.37 33.61
N LEU A 26 6.43 -3.45 34.57
CA LEU A 26 7.68 -3.03 35.20
C LEU A 26 7.90 -3.77 36.53
N THR A 27 9.15 -3.88 36.97
CA THR A 27 9.52 -4.60 38.20
C THR A 27 9.03 -3.92 39.49
N ASN A 28 8.65 -2.64 39.41
CA ASN A 28 8.05 -1.88 40.52
C ASN A 28 6.52 -2.03 40.61
N GLY A 29 5.90 -2.83 39.73
CA GLY A 29 4.44 -3.04 39.68
C GLY A 29 3.69 -2.02 38.82
N GLU A 30 4.37 -1.04 38.24
CA GLU A 30 3.78 -0.10 37.28
C GLU A 30 3.74 -0.68 35.86
N THR A 31 3.05 0.02 34.97
CA THR A 31 2.96 -0.36 33.55
C THR A 31 3.29 0.81 32.64
N PHE A 32 3.94 0.52 31.52
CA PHE A 32 4.21 1.49 30.46
C PHE A 32 3.58 1.02 29.15
N ASP A 33 2.79 1.87 28.52
CA ASP A 33 2.15 1.55 27.24
C ASP A 33 2.95 2.16 26.09
N ARG A 34 3.22 1.34 25.07
CA ARG A 34 3.84 1.77 23.82
C ARG A 34 2.98 1.42 22.61
N TYR A 35 3.25 2.10 21.50
CA TYR A 35 2.60 1.85 20.21
C TYR A 35 2.71 0.36 19.82
N CYS A 36 1.65 -0.18 19.23
CA CYS A 36 1.54 -1.60 18.88
C CYS A 36 1.14 -1.76 17.41
N THR A 37 1.95 -2.46 16.63
CA THR A 37 1.71 -2.78 15.21
C THR A 37 1.43 -4.26 14.96
N ALA A 38 1.68 -5.12 15.96
CA ALA A 38 1.67 -6.58 15.81
C ALA A 38 0.31 -7.20 15.44
N GLY A 39 -0.78 -6.42 15.51
CA GLY A 39 -2.14 -6.91 15.31
C GLY A 39 -2.60 -7.91 16.38
N PRO A 40 -3.80 -8.48 16.23
CA PRO A 40 -4.34 -9.47 17.17
C PRO A 40 -3.73 -10.87 17.04
N GLY A 41 -2.83 -11.08 16.06
CA GLY A 41 -2.37 -12.40 15.63
C GLY A 41 -3.37 -13.03 14.64
N SER A 42 -2.85 -13.77 13.66
CA SER A 42 -3.66 -14.40 12.62
C SER A 42 -3.41 -15.90 12.56
N ASP A 43 -4.45 -16.67 12.26
CA ASP A 43 -4.28 -17.99 11.66
C ASP A 43 -4.14 -17.77 10.14
N PRO A 44 -2.97 -18.09 9.53
CA PRO A 44 -2.70 -17.81 8.13
C PRO A 44 -3.77 -18.31 7.16
N GLU A 45 -4.41 -19.44 7.43
CA GLU A 45 -5.41 -20.03 6.53
C GLU A 45 -6.81 -19.42 6.68
N VAL A 46 -7.07 -18.73 7.79
CA VAL A 46 -8.36 -18.10 8.10
C VAL A 46 -8.33 -16.61 7.78
N GLY A 47 -7.23 -15.94 8.11
CA GLY A 47 -7.10 -14.48 8.03
C GLY A 47 -7.56 -13.77 9.29
N LEU A 48 -7.40 -12.45 9.29
CA LEU A 48 -7.75 -11.57 10.39
C LEU A 48 -9.24 -11.21 10.38
N PRO A 49 -9.84 -10.95 11.55
CA PRO A 49 -11.17 -10.36 11.61
C PRO A 49 -11.21 -8.99 10.90
N PRO A 50 -12.27 -8.69 10.12
CA PRO A 50 -12.36 -7.45 9.35
C PRO A 50 -12.82 -6.28 10.24
N LEU A 51 -11.91 -5.77 11.09
CA LEU A 51 -12.14 -4.71 12.08
C LEU A 51 -12.99 -3.53 11.56
N ARG A 52 -12.68 -3.05 10.35
CA ARG A 52 -13.27 -1.83 9.78
C ARG A 52 -14.54 -2.08 8.97
N ALA A 53 -14.94 -3.33 8.73
CA ALA A 53 -16.04 -3.65 7.81
C ALA A 53 -17.35 -2.90 8.18
N ALA A 54 -17.73 -2.91 9.46
CA ALA A 54 -18.91 -2.21 9.93
C ALA A 54 -18.83 -0.69 9.74
N TRP A 55 -17.63 -0.09 9.84
CA TRP A 55 -17.44 1.35 9.62
C TRP A 55 -17.59 1.73 8.16
N ILE A 56 -17.06 0.88 7.27
CA ILE A 56 -17.15 1.05 5.82
C ILE A 56 -18.61 0.91 5.36
N GLU A 57 -19.32 -0.12 5.85
CA GLU A 57 -20.73 -0.33 5.52
C GLU A 57 -21.64 0.78 6.04
N ALA A 58 -21.43 1.24 7.29
CA ALA A 58 -22.27 2.24 7.92
C ALA A 58 -22.25 3.61 7.22
N ARG A 59 -21.21 3.92 6.42
CA ARG A 59 -21.13 5.17 5.65
C ARG A 59 -22.11 5.22 4.49
N GLY A 60 -22.50 4.08 3.92
CA GLY A 60 -23.50 4.00 2.85
C GLY A 60 -23.07 4.59 1.49
N ASP A 61 -21.77 4.86 1.30
CA ASP A 61 -21.17 5.48 0.11
C ASP A 61 -20.42 4.49 -0.80
N THR A 62 -20.52 3.21 -0.48
CA THR A 62 -19.81 2.13 -1.15
C THR A 62 -20.74 0.94 -1.38
N THR A 63 -20.57 0.25 -2.51
CA THR A 63 -21.38 -0.91 -2.90
C THR A 63 -20.49 -2.10 -3.28
N THR A 64 -20.98 -3.32 -3.03
CA THR A 64 -20.35 -4.55 -3.52
C THR A 64 -20.66 -4.74 -5.01
N TYR A 65 -19.73 -5.37 -5.74
CA TYR A 65 -19.92 -5.75 -7.13
C TYR A 65 -19.12 -7.02 -7.44
N THR A 66 -19.29 -7.58 -8.64
CA THR A 66 -18.65 -8.86 -9.02
C THR A 66 -17.12 -8.81 -8.98
N GLY A 67 -16.52 -7.64 -9.23
CA GLY A 67 -15.07 -7.52 -9.38
C GLY A 67 -14.56 -8.03 -10.72
N ARG A 68 -13.24 -7.97 -10.87
CA ARG A 68 -12.47 -8.58 -11.95
C ARG A 68 -12.26 -10.06 -11.64
N GLU A 69 -12.43 -10.91 -12.65
CA GLU A 69 -12.05 -12.33 -12.54
C GLU A 69 -10.52 -12.47 -12.52
N ALA A 70 -10.00 -13.21 -11.54
CA ALA A 70 -8.58 -13.54 -11.49
C ALA A 70 -8.20 -14.40 -12.71
N GLN A 71 -7.08 -14.04 -13.34
CA GLN A 71 -6.55 -14.71 -14.52
C GLN A 71 -5.19 -15.34 -14.20
N LEU A 72 -4.83 -16.42 -14.91
CA LEU A 72 -3.56 -17.11 -14.65
C LEU A 72 -2.33 -16.21 -14.84
N HIS A 73 -2.41 -15.24 -15.74
CA HIS A 73 -1.32 -14.30 -16.00
C HIS A 73 -1.04 -13.35 -14.81
N ASP A 74 -2.00 -13.20 -13.88
CA ASP A 74 -1.80 -12.44 -12.62
C ASP A 74 -0.80 -13.13 -11.68
N ASN A 75 -0.64 -14.45 -11.87
CA ASN A 75 0.31 -15.32 -11.17
C ASN A 75 1.52 -15.68 -12.06
N GLY A 76 1.72 -14.96 -13.15
CA GLY A 76 2.90 -15.10 -14.02
C GLY A 76 2.88 -16.31 -14.95
N ARG A 77 3.91 -16.39 -15.80
CA ARG A 77 4.02 -17.40 -16.88
C ARG A 77 3.97 -18.84 -16.39
N SER A 78 4.51 -19.14 -15.21
CA SER A 78 4.51 -20.52 -14.74
C SER A 78 3.11 -20.99 -14.36
N ALA A 79 2.25 -20.10 -13.83
CA ALA A 79 0.85 -20.42 -13.58
C ALA A 79 0.10 -20.67 -14.90
N VAL A 80 0.34 -19.85 -15.92
CA VAL A 80 -0.19 -20.07 -17.27
C VAL A 80 0.25 -21.41 -17.84
N ARG A 81 1.55 -21.75 -17.74
CA ARG A 81 2.10 -23.03 -18.23
C ARG A 81 1.53 -24.24 -17.48
N ARG A 82 1.33 -24.12 -16.16
CA ARG A 82 0.71 -25.16 -15.33
C ARG A 82 -0.80 -25.28 -15.56
N GLY A 83 -1.45 -24.23 -16.03
CA GLY A 83 -2.92 -24.13 -16.12
C GLY A 83 -3.60 -23.83 -14.78
N ALA A 84 -2.84 -23.55 -13.71
CA ALA A 84 -3.34 -23.27 -12.38
C ALA A 84 -2.30 -22.49 -11.54
N ALA A 85 -2.80 -21.69 -10.58
CA ALA A 85 -1.98 -21.15 -9.49
C ALA A 85 -1.42 -22.30 -8.62
N ARG A 86 -0.29 -22.09 -7.93
CA ARG A 86 0.24 -23.14 -7.04
C ARG A 86 -0.70 -23.41 -5.87
N GLU A 87 -1.28 -22.35 -5.35
CA GLU A 87 -2.18 -22.34 -4.21
C GLU A 87 -3.26 -21.29 -4.45
N GLU A 88 -4.30 -21.34 -3.63
CA GLU A 88 -5.38 -20.36 -3.62
C GLU A 88 -5.71 -19.98 -2.19
N TRP A 89 -6.13 -18.73 -1.98
CA TRP A 89 -6.70 -18.31 -0.70
C TRP A 89 -7.91 -19.18 -0.35
N ARG A 90 -7.85 -19.80 0.84
CA ARG A 90 -8.87 -20.73 1.36
C ARG A 90 -9.84 -20.11 2.34
N GLY A 91 -9.51 -18.95 2.89
CA GLY A 91 -10.37 -18.21 3.79
C GLY A 91 -11.58 -17.60 3.07
N THR A 92 -12.35 -16.81 3.82
CA THR A 92 -13.56 -16.18 3.27
C THR A 92 -13.16 -15.16 2.20
N ARG A 93 -13.80 -15.24 1.02
CA ARG A 93 -13.72 -14.22 -0.02
C ARG A 93 -14.95 -13.33 0.06
N THR A 94 -14.76 -12.05 0.31
CA THR A 94 -15.82 -11.04 0.23
C THR A 94 -15.83 -10.41 -1.16
N PRO A 95 -17.00 -10.18 -1.77
CA PRO A 95 -17.07 -9.41 -3.00
C PRO A 95 -16.41 -8.03 -2.81
N PRO A 96 -15.63 -7.56 -3.79
CA PRO A 96 -14.98 -6.26 -3.68
C PRO A 96 -16.02 -5.15 -3.61
N ARG A 97 -15.64 -4.08 -2.91
CA ARG A 97 -16.42 -2.86 -2.72
C ARG A 97 -15.73 -1.72 -3.44
N ARG A 98 -16.54 -0.81 -3.95
CA ARG A 98 -16.09 0.47 -4.53
C ARG A 98 -17.10 1.56 -4.19
N ALA A 99 -16.71 2.82 -4.37
CA ALA A 99 -17.60 3.96 -4.26
C ALA A 99 -18.85 3.76 -5.12
N VAL A 100 -20.01 4.19 -4.61
CA VAL A 100 -21.21 4.34 -5.46
C VAL A 100 -20.96 5.44 -6.50
N ASP A 101 -21.66 5.36 -7.63
CA ASP A 101 -21.48 6.33 -8.72
C ASP A 101 -21.68 7.77 -8.22
N GLY A 102 -20.68 8.62 -8.47
CA GLY A 102 -20.68 10.03 -8.04
C GLY A 102 -20.23 10.28 -6.60
N ALA A 103 -19.92 9.24 -5.81
CA ALA A 103 -19.32 9.39 -4.48
C ALA A 103 -17.78 9.36 -4.54
N THR A 104 -17.14 9.95 -3.54
CA THR A 104 -15.70 9.84 -3.30
C THR A 104 -15.49 9.34 -1.88
N VAL A 105 -14.75 8.24 -1.73
CA VAL A 105 -14.73 7.51 -0.45
C VAL A 105 -13.44 7.72 0.34
N THR A 106 -12.63 8.71 -0.04
CA THR A 106 -11.29 8.88 0.51
C THR A 106 -11.28 9.61 1.84
N GLN A 107 -10.32 9.28 2.72
CA GLN A 107 -10.14 10.04 3.97
C GLN A 107 -9.92 11.54 3.73
N MET A 108 -9.24 11.92 2.65
CA MET A 108 -9.05 13.31 2.27
C MET A 108 -10.38 13.99 1.87
N HIS A 109 -11.27 13.28 1.18
CA HIS A 109 -12.60 13.79 0.83
C HIS A 109 -13.42 14.07 2.09
N TYR A 110 -13.56 13.10 3.00
CA TYR A 110 -14.30 13.30 4.24
C TYR A 110 -13.71 14.45 5.07
N ALA A 111 -12.38 14.48 5.21
CA ALA A 111 -11.70 15.52 5.96
C ALA A 111 -12.00 16.92 5.42
N ARG A 112 -11.96 17.11 4.10
CA ARG A 112 -12.28 18.39 3.44
C ARG A 112 -13.75 18.76 3.55
N ALA A 113 -14.64 17.77 3.61
CA ALA A 113 -16.06 17.97 3.90
C ALA A 113 -16.36 18.27 5.38
N GLY A 114 -15.35 18.31 6.25
CA GLY A 114 -15.52 18.53 7.69
C GLY A 114 -16.05 17.29 8.43
N ILE A 115 -16.02 16.12 7.80
CA ILE A 115 -16.49 14.85 8.36
C ILE A 115 -15.33 14.16 9.06
N THR A 116 -15.56 13.75 10.31
CA THR A 116 -14.62 12.95 11.10
C THR A 116 -15.01 11.48 11.02
N THR A 117 -14.18 10.66 10.41
CA THR A 117 -14.42 9.21 10.24
C THR A 117 -14.02 8.40 11.47
N ALA A 118 -14.45 7.13 11.54
CA ALA A 118 -14.00 6.19 12.55
C ALA A 118 -12.48 5.96 12.46
N GLU A 119 -11.92 5.91 11.25
CA GLU A 119 -10.47 5.83 11.03
C GLU A 119 -9.73 7.04 11.62
N MET A 120 -10.22 8.26 11.40
CA MET A 120 -9.62 9.47 12.01
C MET A 120 -9.66 9.43 13.54
N GLN A 121 -10.78 8.98 14.12
CA GLN A 121 -10.90 8.82 15.57
C GLN A 121 -9.93 7.75 16.09
N TYR A 122 -9.82 6.62 15.38
CA TYR A 122 -8.92 5.52 15.72
C TYR A 122 -7.47 5.99 15.79
N VAL A 123 -6.99 6.66 14.74
CA VAL A 123 -5.59 7.13 14.68
C VAL A 123 -5.31 8.25 15.66
N ALA A 124 -6.30 9.13 15.94
CA ALA A 124 -6.15 10.16 16.96
C ALA A 124 -5.89 9.56 18.35
N ARG A 125 -6.63 8.49 18.71
CA ARG A 125 -6.41 7.74 19.96
C ARG A 125 -5.06 7.02 19.95
N ARG A 126 -4.70 6.40 18.83
CA ARG A 126 -3.42 5.70 18.65
C ARG A 126 -2.20 6.62 18.79
N GLU A 127 -2.33 7.87 18.37
CA GLU A 127 -1.31 8.92 18.47
C GLU A 127 -1.40 9.76 19.77
N GLY A 128 -2.44 9.57 20.58
CA GLY A 128 -2.65 10.35 21.80
C GLY A 128 -2.93 11.84 21.55
N CYS A 129 -3.65 12.17 20.48
CA CYS A 129 -3.94 13.56 20.08
C CYS A 129 -5.43 13.83 19.84
N ASP A 130 -5.78 15.09 19.55
CA ASP A 130 -7.14 15.49 19.19
C ASP A 130 -7.49 15.02 17.77
N VAL A 131 -8.71 14.54 17.56
CA VAL A 131 -9.18 14.08 16.25
C VAL A 131 -9.25 15.22 15.22
N GLU A 132 -9.46 16.45 15.66
CA GLU A 132 -9.46 17.62 14.79
C GLU A 132 -8.07 17.94 14.24
N LEU A 133 -6.99 17.60 14.97
CA LEU A 133 -5.63 17.66 14.42
C LEU A 133 -5.48 16.68 13.26
N VAL A 134 -5.96 15.45 13.41
CA VAL A 134 -5.94 14.43 12.34
C VAL A 134 -6.73 14.91 11.13
N ARG A 135 -8.00 15.30 11.33
CA ARG A 135 -8.88 15.75 10.25
C ARG A 135 -8.29 16.95 9.50
N SER A 136 -7.77 17.95 10.22
CA SER A 136 -7.19 19.14 9.59
C SER A 136 -5.90 18.87 8.82
N GLU A 137 -5.00 18.02 9.33
CA GLU A 137 -3.78 17.62 8.61
C GLU A 137 -4.10 16.79 7.36
N VAL A 138 -5.09 15.90 7.42
CA VAL A 138 -5.57 15.12 6.28
C VAL A 138 -6.25 16.02 5.23
N ALA A 139 -7.11 16.95 5.66
CA ALA A 139 -7.76 17.89 4.74
C ALA A 139 -6.75 18.77 3.99
N ALA A 140 -5.69 19.18 4.69
CA ALA A 140 -4.61 19.99 4.14
C ALA A 140 -3.61 19.19 3.28
N GLY A 141 -3.74 17.86 3.20
CA GLY A 141 -2.81 17.00 2.47
C GLY A 141 -1.42 16.91 3.11
N ARG A 142 -1.28 17.21 4.41
CA ARG A 142 -0.02 17.08 5.17
C ARG A 142 0.08 15.75 5.93
N ALA A 143 -1.03 15.03 6.00
CA ALA A 143 -1.09 13.66 6.49
C ALA A 143 -2.03 12.81 5.64
N ILE A 144 -1.83 11.49 5.66
CA ILE A 144 -2.68 10.50 5.02
C ILE A 144 -3.02 9.37 5.99
N ILE A 145 -4.13 8.68 5.72
CA ILE A 145 -4.52 7.44 6.39
C ILE A 145 -4.76 6.42 5.25
N PRO A 146 -3.77 5.58 4.90
CA PRO A 146 -3.89 4.60 3.84
C PRO A 146 -4.84 3.49 4.30
N ALA A 147 -6.02 3.42 3.71
CA ALA A 147 -7.14 2.71 4.29
C ALA A 147 -8.16 2.25 3.24
N ASN A 148 -7.71 1.43 2.29
CA ASN A 148 -8.56 0.93 1.20
C ASN A 148 -9.83 0.27 1.79
N VAL A 149 -10.97 0.52 1.15
CA VAL A 149 -12.28 -0.03 1.54
C VAL A 149 -12.36 -1.55 1.47
N ASN A 150 -11.44 -2.19 0.73
CA ASN A 150 -11.29 -3.64 0.60
C ASN A 150 -10.24 -4.25 1.54
N HIS A 151 -9.68 -3.46 2.47
CA HIS A 151 -8.78 -3.96 3.51
C HIS A 151 -9.34 -3.66 4.92
N PRO A 152 -10.47 -4.28 5.27
CA PRO A 152 -11.09 -4.06 6.56
C PRO A 152 -10.30 -4.64 7.74
N GLU A 153 -9.36 -5.56 7.49
CA GLU A 153 -8.52 -6.20 8.50
C GLU A 153 -7.48 -5.26 9.12
N ALA A 154 -7.02 -4.26 8.35
CA ALA A 154 -6.00 -3.32 8.80
C ALA A 154 -6.47 -2.44 9.97
N GLU A 155 -5.64 -2.33 11.00
CA GLU A 155 -5.79 -1.38 12.09
C GLU A 155 -5.32 0.02 11.61
N PRO A 156 -6.20 1.04 11.51
CA PRO A 156 -5.85 2.32 10.90
C PRO A 156 -4.63 3.00 11.54
N MET A 157 -3.85 3.70 10.71
CA MET A 157 -2.75 4.55 11.15
C MET A 157 -2.61 5.81 10.30
N VAL A 158 -1.90 6.80 10.83
CA VAL A 158 -1.69 8.09 10.16
C VAL A 158 -0.21 8.33 9.86
N ILE A 159 0.07 8.79 8.65
CA ILE A 159 1.40 9.16 8.17
C ILE A 159 1.40 10.66 7.91
N GLY A 160 2.21 11.42 8.65
CA GLY A 160 2.31 12.86 8.49
C GLY A 160 3.29 13.47 9.47
N LYS A 161 3.79 14.67 9.17
CA LYS A 161 4.86 15.32 9.96
C LYS A 161 4.46 15.65 11.40
N ALA A 162 3.16 15.82 11.66
CA ALA A 162 2.63 16.14 12.99
C ALA A 162 2.51 14.92 13.92
N PHE A 163 2.74 13.71 13.41
CA PHE A 163 2.52 12.43 14.12
C PHE A 163 3.84 11.70 14.36
N LEU A 164 3.80 10.57 15.08
CA LEU A 164 4.95 9.69 15.24
C LEU A 164 5.52 9.29 13.87
N VAL A 165 6.85 9.24 13.76
CA VAL A 165 7.51 8.73 12.55
C VAL A 165 7.12 7.28 12.35
N LYS A 166 6.68 6.94 11.14
CA LYS A 166 6.29 5.58 10.75
C LYS A 166 7.39 4.91 9.93
N ILE A 167 7.54 3.59 10.09
CA ILE A 167 8.53 2.79 9.36
C ILE A 167 7.87 1.73 8.48
N ASN A 168 8.42 1.50 7.30
CA ASN A 168 7.95 0.48 6.38
C ASN A 168 8.92 -0.70 6.31
N ALA A 169 8.41 -1.93 6.25
CA ALA A 169 9.18 -3.11 5.91
C ALA A 169 8.83 -3.62 4.51
N ASN A 170 9.85 -3.97 3.72
CA ASN A 170 9.65 -4.58 2.41
C ASN A 170 9.74 -6.11 2.54
N ILE A 171 8.72 -6.81 2.06
CA ILE A 171 8.69 -8.26 1.89
C ILE A 171 8.43 -8.57 0.41
N GLY A 172 8.24 -9.84 0.08
CA GLY A 172 7.87 -10.27 -1.25
C GLY A 172 8.69 -11.45 -1.71
N ASN A 173 8.05 -12.26 -2.54
CA ASN A 173 8.67 -13.39 -3.19
C ASN A 173 9.68 -12.93 -4.27
N SER A 174 10.59 -13.83 -4.63
CA SER A 174 11.48 -13.63 -5.76
C SER A 174 11.46 -14.87 -6.65
N ALA A 175 11.85 -14.70 -7.91
CA ALA A 175 11.96 -15.80 -8.87
C ALA A 175 12.89 -16.96 -8.44
N VAL A 176 13.71 -16.78 -7.40
CA VAL A 176 14.73 -17.75 -6.97
C VAL A 176 14.30 -18.54 -5.73
N THR A 177 13.61 -17.91 -4.77
CA THR A 177 13.19 -18.53 -3.50
C THR A 177 11.99 -17.79 -2.89
N SER A 178 10.91 -18.50 -2.53
CA SER A 178 9.98 -18.23 -1.41
C SER A 178 8.72 -19.12 -1.52
N SER A 179 8.01 -19.34 -0.41
CA SER A 179 6.65 -19.88 -0.37
C SER A 179 5.66 -18.88 0.22
N ILE A 180 4.35 -19.07 0.00
CA ILE A 180 3.32 -18.18 0.55
C ILE A 180 3.39 -18.12 2.09
N ALA A 181 3.58 -19.27 2.74
CA ALA A 181 3.74 -19.35 4.19
C ALA A 181 4.93 -18.51 4.69
N GLU A 182 6.06 -18.55 3.98
CA GLU A 182 7.24 -17.74 4.31
C GLU A 182 6.96 -16.23 4.18
N GLU A 183 6.17 -15.80 3.19
CA GLU A 183 5.81 -14.38 3.05
C GLU A 183 4.86 -13.89 4.16
N VAL A 184 3.90 -14.73 4.57
CA VAL A 184 3.01 -14.42 5.71
C VAL A 184 3.81 -14.42 7.04
N ASP A 185 4.80 -15.29 7.18
CA ASP A 185 5.71 -15.28 8.34
C ASP A 185 6.56 -14.01 8.36
N LYS A 186 7.10 -13.56 7.21
CA LYS A 186 7.85 -12.30 7.10
C LYS A 186 6.97 -11.09 7.47
N LEU A 187 5.72 -11.06 7.00
CA LEU A 187 4.73 -10.06 7.40
C LEU A 187 4.56 -10.04 8.92
N THR A 188 4.23 -11.19 9.50
CA THR A 188 4.00 -11.36 10.94
C THR A 188 5.23 -10.93 11.74
N TRP A 189 6.42 -11.31 11.29
CA TRP A 189 7.69 -10.93 11.90
C TRP A 189 7.90 -9.41 11.86
N ALA A 190 7.74 -8.79 10.69
CA ALA A 190 7.95 -7.36 10.51
C ALA A 190 7.04 -6.53 11.42
N VAL A 191 5.74 -6.82 11.44
CA VAL A 191 4.78 -6.07 12.27
C VAL A 191 4.98 -6.32 13.76
N THR A 192 5.45 -7.51 14.14
CA THR A 192 5.80 -7.85 15.54
C THR A 192 6.94 -6.96 16.06
N TRP A 193 7.88 -6.59 15.19
CA TRP A 193 9.05 -5.78 15.54
C TRP A 193 8.88 -4.28 15.28
N GLY A 194 7.69 -3.84 14.90
CA GLY A 194 7.36 -2.41 14.80
C GLY A 194 7.19 -1.86 13.38
N ALA A 195 7.12 -2.72 12.35
CA ALA A 195 6.76 -2.23 11.02
C ALA A 195 5.35 -1.64 11.03
N ASP A 196 5.25 -0.36 10.70
CA ASP A 196 3.99 0.40 10.65
C ASP A 196 3.22 0.12 9.38
N THR A 197 3.92 -0.06 8.27
CA THR A 197 3.38 -0.52 6.99
C THR A 197 4.27 -1.61 6.44
N VAL A 198 3.71 -2.41 5.53
CA VAL A 198 4.49 -3.40 4.79
C VAL A 198 4.26 -3.22 3.30
N MET A 199 5.30 -3.35 2.50
CA MET A 199 5.17 -3.41 1.05
C MET A 199 5.42 -4.82 0.55
N ASP A 200 4.48 -5.33 -0.24
CA ASP A 200 4.69 -6.52 -1.07
C ASP A 200 5.39 -6.11 -2.37
N LEU A 201 6.69 -6.45 -2.46
CA LEU A 201 7.53 -6.23 -3.64
C LEU A 201 7.78 -7.53 -4.42
N SER A 202 6.87 -8.51 -4.29
CA SER A 202 6.91 -9.79 -4.99
C SER A 202 7.13 -9.62 -6.49
N THR A 203 7.98 -10.49 -7.07
CA THR A 203 8.24 -10.55 -8.51
C THR A 203 8.38 -11.99 -8.99
N GLY A 204 7.95 -12.25 -10.22
CA GLY A 204 7.92 -13.58 -10.81
C GLY A 204 6.55 -14.26 -10.66
N ASP A 205 6.54 -15.49 -10.16
CA ASP A 205 5.35 -16.33 -10.10
C ASP A 205 4.45 -16.03 -8.90
N ASP A 206 3.17 -16.37 -9.03
CA ASP A 206 2.19 -16.44 -7.95
C ASP A 206 2.03 -15.13 -7.14
N ILE A 207 2.30 -13.98 -7.77
CA ILE A 207 2.23 -12.62 -7.18
C ILE A 207 0.84 -12.33 -6.63
N HIS A 208 -0.20 -12.51 -7.45
CA HIS A 208 -1.59 -12.23 -7.06
C HIS A 208 -2.00 -13.06 -5.85
N THR A 209 -1.77 -14.38 -5.91
CA THR A 209 -2.11 -15.29 -4.83
C THR A 209 -1.33 -14.93 -3.57
N THR A 210 -0.01 -14.76 -3.65
CA THR A 210 0.83 -14.42 -2.47
C THR A 210 0.31 -13.16 -1.77
N ARG A 211 -0.02 -12.13 -2.55
CA ARG A 211 -0.56 -10.88 -2.02
C ARG A 211 -1.92 -11.04 -1.33
N GLU A 212 -2.79 -11.90 -1.85
CA GLU A 212 -4.08 -12.19 -1.22
C GLU A 212 -3.88 -12.73 0.21
N TRP A 213 -2.97 -13.69 0.38
CA TRP A 213 -2.62 -14.22 1.70
C TRP A 213 -2.01 -13.16 2.62
N ILE A 214 -1.15 -12.28 2.09
CA ILE A 214 -0.56 -11.16 2.85
C ILE A 214 -1.66 -10.21 3.34
N LEU A 215 -2.54 -9.74 2.46
CA LEU A 215 -3.59 -8.77 2.77
C LEU A 215 -4.55 -9.30 3.83
N ARG A 216 -5.10 -10.51 3.62
CA ARG A 216 -6.05 -11.13 4.56
C ARG A 216 -5.44 -11.41 5.95
N ASN A 217 -4.11 -11.43 6.05
CA ASN A 217 -3.37 -11.64 7.31
C ASN A 217 -2.68 -10.38 7.84
N SER A 218 -2.84 -9.22 7.19
CA SER A 218 -2.13 -8.00 7.58
C SER A 218 -2.94 -7.12 8.53
N PRO A 219 -2.43 -6.84 9.74
CA PRO A 219 -3.04 -5.85 10.62
C PRO A 219 -2.62 -4.42 10.29
N VAL A 220 -1.73 -4.23 9.30
CA VAL A 220 -1.16 -2.94 8.91
C VAL A 220 -1.43 -2.63 7.44
N PRO A 221 -1.35 -1.36 7.01
CA PRO A 221 -1.49 -1.02 5.61
C PRO A 221 -0.46 -1.73 4.71
N ILE A 222 -0.93 -2.26 3.58
CA ILE A 222 -0.11 -2.93 2.57
C ILE A 222 0.09 -2.02 1.36
N GLY A 223 1.36 -1.87 0.97
CA GLY A 223 1.75 -1.17 -0.23
C GLY A 223 2.26 -2.07 -1.34
N THR A 224 2.20 -1.60 -2.58
CA THR A 224 2.77 -2.32 -3.74
C THR A 224 3.46 -1.36 -4.71
N VAL A 225 4.11 -1.95 -5.72
CA VAL A 225 4.60 -1.25 -6.91
C VAL A 225 3.92 -1.90 -8.13
N PRO A 226 2.75 -1.41 -8.60
CA PRO A 226 1.93 -2.12 -9.59
C PRO A 226 2.65 -2.44 -10.90
N ILE A 227 3.63 -1.62 -11.30
CA ILE A 227 4.41 -1.86 -12.52
C ILE A 227 5.20 -3.18 -12.49
N TYR A 228 5.50 -3.75 -11.30
CA TYR A 228 6.20 -5.02 -11.20
C TYR A 228 5.33 -6.19 -11.66
N GLN A 229 4.07 -6.23 -11.23
CA GLN A 229 3.13 -7.25 -11.69
C GLN A 229 2.77 -7.01 -13.15
N ALA A 230 2.50 -5.76 -13.56
CA ALA A 230 2.20 -5.44 -14.95
C ALA A 230 3.33 -5.88 -15.91
N LEU A 231 4.60 -5.77 -15.48
CA LEU A 231 5.74 -6.26 -16.25
C LEU A 231 5.75 -7.78 -16.41
N GLU A 232 5.38 -8.53 -15.38
CA GLU A 232 5.24 -10.00 -15.46
C GLU A 232 4.09 -10.42 -16.38
N LYS A 233 3.00 -9.63 -16.43
CA LYS A 233 1.87 -9.85 -17.35
C LYS A 233 2.27 -9.72 -18.83
N VAL A 234 3.38 -9.03 -19.11
CA VAL A 234 3.97 -8.88 -20.46
C VAL A 234 5.33 -9.59 -20.57
N ASP A 235 5.52 -10.67 -19.83
CA ASP A 235 6.66 -11.59 -19.92
C ASP A 235 8.05 -10.96 -19.61
N GLY A 236 8.08 -9.83 -18.90
CA GLY A 236 9.31 -9.11 -18.58
C GLY A 236 9.74 -8.08 -19.64
N GLU A 237 8.96 -7.93 -20.71
CA GLU A 237 9.29 -7.04 -21.83
C GLU A 237 8.73 -5.64 -21.58
N ALA A 238 9.58 -4.75 -21.10
CA ALA A 238 9.17 -3.40 -20.71
C ALA A 238 8.50 -2.63 -21.86
N ASP A 239 8.95 -2.81 -23.10
CA ASP A 239 8.38 -2.19 -24.30
C ASP A 239 6.96 -2.68 -24.63
N LYS A 240 6.52 -3.83 -24.12
CA LYS A 240 5.16 -4.33 -24.31
C LYS A 240 4.15 -3.81 -23.29
N LEU A 241 4.59 -3.04 -22.29
CA LEU A 241 3.67 -2.42 -21.33
C LEU A 241 2.75 -1.43 -22.04
N THR A 242 1.46 -1.45 -21.68
CA THR A 242 0.47 -0.47 -22.10
C THR A 242 -0.31 0.05 -20.90
N TRP A 243 -1.03 1.16 -21.08
CA TRP A 243 -1.94 1.68 -20.08
C TRP A 243 -2.98 0.63 -19.65
N GLU A 244 -3.52 -0.15 -20.59
CA GLU A 244 -4.58 -1.13 -20.32
C GLU A 244 -4.11 -2.24 -19.38
N VAL A 245 -2.91 -2.79 -19.61
CA VAL A 245 -2.32 -3.81 -18.74
C VAL A 245 -2.06 -3.24 -17.34
N PHE A 246 -1.55 -2.01 -17.28
CA PHE A 246 -1.29 -1.34 -16.01
C PHE A 246 -2.57 -1.02 -15.24
N ARG A 247 -3.59 -0.48 -15.93
CA ARG A 247 -4.91 -0.16 -15.40
C ARG A 247 -5.60 -1.41 -14.85
N ASP A 248 -5.58 -2.51 -15.60
CA ASP A 248 -6.08 -3.81 -15.15
C ASP A 248 -5.38 -4.26 -13.85
N THR A 249 -4.05 -4.15 -13.80
CA THR A 249 -3.25 -4.48 -12.62
C THR A 249 -3.59 -3.60 -11.41
N VAL A 250 -3.82 -2.31 -11.62
CA VAL A 250 -4.23 -1.37 -10.57
C VAL A 250 -5.60 -1.76 -10.01
N ILE A 251 -6.59 -2.01 -10.88
CA ILE A 251 -7.95 -2.38 -10.46
C ILE A 251 -7.92 -3.69 -9.67
N GLU A 252 -7.19 -4.70 -10.16
CA GLU A 252 -6.97 -5.96 -9.47
C GLU A 252 -6.47 -5.74 -8.03
N GLN A 253 -5.45 -4.90 -7.86
CA GLN A 253 -4.88 -4.63 -6.54
C GLN A 253 -5.78 -3.77 -5.64
N CYS A 254 -6.57 -2.86 -6.23
CA CYS A 254 -7.59 -2.09 -5.50
C CYS A 254 -8.68 -3.01 -4.94
N GLU A 255 -9.11 -3.99 -5.72
CA GLU A 255 -10.12 -4.99 -5.32
C GLU A 255 -9.60 -5.93 -4.23
N GLN A 256 -8.32 -6.31 -4.26
CA GLN A 256 -7.72 -7.12 -3.20
C GLN A 256 -7.60 -6.37 -1.86
N GLY A 257 -7.42 -5.05 -1.89
CA GLY A 257 -7.28 -4.22 -0.68
C GLY A 257 -5.91 -3.57 -0.50
N VAL A 258 -5.10 -3.41 -1.55
CA VAL A 258 -3.84 -2.65 -1.40
C VAL A 258 -4.15 -1.21 -0.98
N ASP A 259 -3.54 -0.73 0.10
CA ASP A 259 -3.85 0.58 0.69
C ASP A 259 -3.13 1.75 0.04
N TYR A 260 -1.93 1.49 -0.51
CA TYR A 260 -1.17 2.50 -1.23
C TYR A 260 -0.31 1.90 -2.32
N MET A 261 -0.11 2.67 -3.39
CA MET A 261 0.66 2.20 -4.54
C MET A 261 1.77 3.18 -4.87
N THR A 262 2.96 2.63 -5.11
CA THR A 262 4.11 3.41 -5.55
C THR A 262 4.10 3.58 -7.07
N ILE A 263 3.83 4.81 -7.52
CA ILE A 263 3.61 5.15 -8.93
C ILE A 263 4.74 6.05 -9.43
N HIS A 264 5.46 5.60 -10.45
CA HIS A 264 6.63 6.28 -11.00
C HIS A 264 6.27 7.29 -12.11
N ALA A 265 5.19 8.05 -11.93
CA ALA A 265 4.71 9.03 -12.93
C ALA A 265 5.67 10.23 -13.11
N GLY A 266 6.61 10.45 -12.18
CA GLY A 266 7.62 11.52 -12.28
C GLY A 266 8.80 11.21 -13.20
N VAL A 267 8.91 9.99 -13.73
CA VAL A 267 9.96 9.59 -14.68
C VAL A 267 9.55 10.01 -16.08
N LEU A 268 9.77 11.28 -16.40
CA LEU A 268 9.39 11.86 -17.69
C LEU A 268 10.47 11.58 -18.74
N LEU A 269 10.07 11.43 -20.00
CA LEU A 269 10.98 11.16 -21.12
C LEU A 269 12.15 12.16 -21.15
N ARG A 270 11.85 13.46 -20.99
CA ARG A 270 12.84 14.54 -20.94
C ARG A 270 13.80 14.47 -19.75
N HIS A 271 13.47 13.74 -18.69
CA HIS A 271 14.33 13.56 -17.53
C HIS A 271 15.31 12.39 -17.70
N VAL A 272 15.03 11.42 -18.57
CA VAL A 272 15.88 10.23 -18.74
C VAL A 272 17.31 10.61 -19.16
N PRO A 273 17.56 11.51 -20.14
CA PRO A 273 18.91 11.92 -20.51
C PRO A 273 19.72 12.58 -19.39
N LEU A 274 19.06 13.21 -18.40
CA LEU A 274 19.73 13.84 -17.25
C LEU A 274 20.44 12.81 -16.35
N THR A 275 20.16 11.53 -16.54
CA THR A 275 20.77 10.43 -15.78
C THR A 275 22.02 9.85 -16.44
N ALA A 276 22.33 10.24 -17.68
CA ALA A 276 23.40 9.63 -18.49
C ALA A 276 24.80 9.77 -17.86
N GLU A 277 25.06 10.87 -17.15
CA GLU A 277 26.34 11.14 -16.48
C GLU A 277 26.38 10.63 -15.03
N ARG A 278 25.34 9.95 -14.54
CA ARG A 278 25.34 9.40 -13.19
C ARG A 278 26.22 8.16 -13.12
N VAL A 279 27.07 8.09 -12.09
CA VAL A 279 27.94 6.95 -11.81
C VAL A 279 27.18 5.62 -11.75
N THR A 280 25.99 5.62 -11.12
CA THR A 280 25.15 4.41 -10.98
C THR A 280 23.85 4.47 -11.80
N GLY A 281 23.73 5.41 -12.74
CA GLY A 281 22.52 5.55 -13.57
C GLY A 281 21.23 5.69 -12.76
N ILE A 282 20.20 4.96 -13.21
CA ILE A 282 18.90 4.84 -12.54
C ILE A 282 18.89 3.56 -11.69
N VAL A 283 18.80 3.71 -10.37
CA VAL A 283 18.81 2.57 -9.41
C VAL A 283 17.41 2.15 -8.94
N SER A 284 16.37 2.90 -9.32
CA SER A 284 14.99 2.47 -9.08
C SER A 284 14.59 1.44 -10.11
N ARG A 285 14.17 0.24 -9.69
CA ARG A 285 13.65 -0.80 -10.58
C ARG A 285 12.42 -0.32 -11.34
N GLY A 286 11.44 0.27 -10.64
CA GLY A 286 10.26 0.87 -11.30
C GLY A 286 10.64 2.04 -12.20
N GLY A 287 11.58 2.87 -11.77
CA GLY A 287 12.08 3.98 -12.58
C GLY A 287 12.82 3.54 -13.86
N SER A 288 13.62 2.47 -13.79
CA SER A 288 14.33 1.92 -14.94
C SER A 288 13.39 1.26 -15.94
N ILE A 289 12.32 0.61 -15.47
CA ILE A 289 11.25 0.05 -16.33
C ILE A 289 10.60 1.19 -17.12
N MET A 290 10.17 2.26 -16.44
CA MET A 290 9.53 3.39 -17.11
C MET A 290 10.48 4.14 -18.05
N ALA A 291 11.75 4.31 -17.67
CA ALA A 291 12.75 4.93 -18.54
C ALA A 291 12.99 4.07 -19.80
N GLY A 292 13.08 2.74 -19.66
CA GLY A 292 13.20 1.81 -20.79
C GLY A 292 12.00 1.88 -21.74
N TRP A 293 10.78 1.91 -21.20
CA TRP A 293 9.56 2.08 -21.98
C TRP A 293 9.55 3.42 -22.75
N CYS A 294 9.86 4.53 -22.08
CA CYS A 294 9.89 5.86 -22.71
C CYS A 294 10.91 5.92 -23.87
N LEU A 295 12.08 5.28 -23.71
CA LEU A 295 13.11 5.25 -24.75
C LEU A 295 12.74 4.34 -25.93
N ALA A 296 12.08 3.21 -25.67
CA ALA A 296 11.67 2.25 -26.70
C ALA A 296 10.61 2.85 -27.64
N HIS A 297 9.65 3.60 -27.08
CA HIS A 297 8.55 4.20 -27.83
C HIS A 297 8.82 5.65 -28.27
N HIS A 298 9.78 6.31 -27.62
CA HIS A 298 10.01 7.76 -27.75
C HIS A 298 8.75 8.59 -27.42
N GLU A 299 7.98 8.12 -26.44
CA GLU A 299 6.75 8.74 -25.96
C GLU A 299 6.86 9.16 -24.49
N GLU A 300 6.00 10.08 -24.06
CA GLU A 300 5.94 10.49 -22.65
C GLU A 300 5.35 9.37 -21.80
N ASN A 301 5.83 9.26 -20.56
CA ASN A 301 5.45 8.22 -19.61
C ASN A 301 3.92 8.08 -19.48
N PHE A 302 3.36 6.92 -19.83
CA PHE A 302 1.92 6.71 -19.80
C PHE A 302 1.30 6.83 -18.39
N LEU A 303 2.07 6.61 -17.32
CA LEU A 303 1.62 6.85 -15.94
C LEU A 303 1.42 8.34 -15.66
N TYR A 304 2.15 9.20 -16.36
CA TYR A 304 1.99 10.65 -16.31
C TYR A 304 0.81 11.10 -17.17
N THR A 305 0.69 10.59 -18.39
CA THR A 305 -0.38 11.02 -19.32
C THR A 305 -1.76 10.54 -18.91
N HIS A 306 -1.86 9.40 -18.20
CA HIS A 306 -3.11 8.87 -17.65
C HIS A 306 -3.26 9.11 -16.13
N PHE A 307 -2.53 10.08 -15.56
CA PHE A 307 -2.54 10.31 -14.12
C PHE A 307 -3.92 10.67 -13.56
N ASP A 308 -4.75 11.39 -14.34
CA ASP A 308 -6.12 11.75 -13.95
C ASP A 308 -7.03 10.52 -13.86
N GLU A 309 -6.98 9.62 -14.86
CA GLU A 309 -7.74 8.36 -14.82
C GLU A 309 -7.28 7.48 -13.66
N LEU A 310 -5.97 7.48 -13.34
CA LEU A 310 -5.43 6.78 -12.17
C LEU A 310 -5.98 7.36 -10.86
N CYS A 311 -6.14 8.68 -10.77
CA CYS A 311 -6.73 9.35 -9.63
C CYS A 311 -8.21 8.96 -9.45
N GLU A 312 -8.98 8.86 -10.54
CA GLU A 312 -10.38 8.40 -10.51
C GLU A 312 -10.50 6.98 -9.97
N ILE A 313 -9.62 6.07 -10.42
CA ILE A 313 -9.58 4.70 -9.92
C ILE A 313 -9.28 4.70 -8.42
N PHE A 314 -8.21 5.39 -7.97
CA PHE A 314 -7.82 5.39 -6.55
C PHE A 314 -8.92 5.99 -5.65
N ALA A 315 -9.59 7.04 -6.12
CA ALA A 315 -10.68 7.70 -5.42
C ALA A 315 -11.89 6.78 -5.18
N ALA A 316 -12.10 5.78 -6.04
CA ALA A 316 -13.20 4.81 -5.90
C ALA A 316 -12.96 3.77 -4.79
N TYR A 317 -11.72 3.60 -4.32
CA TYR A 317 -11.36 2.57 -3.33
C TYR A 317 -10.65 3.10 -2.08
N ASP A 318 -10.31 4.40 -2.02
CA ASP A 318 -9.45 5.00 -0.98
C ASP A 318 -8.01 4.46 -0.97
N VAL A 319 -7.44 4.26 -2.17
CA VAL A 319 -6.02 3.93 -2.32
C VAL A 319 -5.19 5.21 -2.28
N SER A 320 -4.15 5.22 -1.44
CA SER A 320 -3.25 6.36 -1.32
C SER A 320 -2.13 6.33 -2.37
N PHE A 321 -1.77 7.51 -2.87
CA PHE A 321 -0.58 7.65 -3.72
C PHE A 321 0.72 7.65 -2.91
N SER A 322 1.67 6.83 -3.32
CA SER A 322 3.09 6.99 -3.02
C SER A 322 3.79 7.38 -4.32
N LEU A 323 4.10 8.66 -4.51
CA LEU A 323 4.76 9.09 -5.75
C LEU A 323 6.21 8.60 -5.75
N GLY A 324 6.52 7.70 -6.68
CA GLY A 324 7.78 6.95 -6.71
C GLY A 324 8.98 7.83 -7.07
N ASP A 325 10.07 7.64 -6.34
CA ASP A 325 11.34 8.32 -6.54
C ASP A 325 12.19 7.67 -7.66
N GLY A 326 11.60 7.54 -8.84
CA GLY A 326 12.18 6.77 -9.96
C GLY A 326 13.58 7.21 -10.37
N LEU A 327 13.96 8.46 -10.11
CA LEU A 327 15.27 9.03 -10.42
C LEU A 327 16.10 9.32 -9.15
N ARG A 328 15.86 8.60 -8.04
CA ARG A 328 16.66 8.75 -6.81
C ARG A 328 18.16 8.48 -7.03
N PRO A 329 19.05 9.12 -6.26
CA PRO A 329 20.48 8.84 -6.32
C PRO A 329 20.80 7.46 -5.73
N GLY A 330 21.70 6.72 -6.38
CA GLY A 330 22.21 5.43 -5.88
C GLY A 330 23.54 5.52 -5.12
N THR A 331 24.24 6.65 -5.23
CA THR A 331 25.57 6.88 -4.65
C THR A 331 25.77 8.35 -4.27
N TRP A 332 26.65 8.59 -3.29
CA TRP A 332 27.27 9.90 -3.03
C TRP A 332 28.57 10.02 -3.86
N PRO A 333 28.98 11.17 -4.42
CA PRO A 333 28.23 12.36 -4.85
C PRO A 333 27.77 12.20 -6.31
N THR A 334 26.48 12.41 -6.57
CA THR A 334 26.00 12.58 -7.95
C THR A 334 26.30 14.03 -8.37
N PRO A 335 27.03 14.28 -9.47
CA PRO A 335 27.23 15.64 -9.95
C PRO A 335 25.86 16.29 -10.11
N THR A 336 25.70 17.47 -9.52
CA THR A 336 24.47 18.24 -9.43
C THR A 336 23.87 18.50 -10.81
N THR A 337 23.03 17.58 -11.28
CA THR A 337 21.86 17.91 -12.10
C THR A 337 20.78 18.47 -11.17
N PRO A 338 19.97 19.46 -11.60
CA PRO A 338 19.02 20.13 -10.71
C PRO A 338 18.05 19.12 -10.08
N PRO A 339 17.54 19.42 -8.87
CA PRO A 339 17.30 18.44 -7.83
C PRO A 339 16.28 17.37 -8.20
N SER A 340 16.56 16.16 -7.73
CA SER A 340 15.69 14.98 -7.70
C SER A 340 14.50 15.13 -6.73
N SER A 341 13.79 16.26 -6.76
CA SER A 341 12.51 16.45 -6.08
C SER A 341 11.65 17.55 -6.75
N PRO A 342 10.37 17.29 -7.06
CA PRO A 342 9.44 18.32 -7.51
C PRO A 342 8.79 18.99 -6.29
N SER A 343 9.56 19.66 -5.43
CA SER A 343 8.97 20.45 -4.32
C SER A 343 8.86 21.95 -4.63
N SER A 344 9.17 22.38 -5.86
CA SER A 344 9.10 23.80 -6.27
C SER A 344 8.38 24.06 -7.59
N ALA A 345 7.70 23.07 -8.18
CA ALA A 345 6.80 23.33 -9.31
C ALA A 345 5.54 24.02 -8.78
N ARG A 346 5.49 25.35 -8.88
CA ARG A 346 4.21 26.08 -8.94
C ARG A 346 3.49 25.58 -10.19
N TRP A 347 2.46 24.77 -9.99
CA TRP A 347 1.53 24.42 -11.04
C TRP A 347 0.81 25.71 -11.49
N PRO A 348 0.70 25.98 -12.80
CA PRO A 348 -0.12 27.08 -13.28
C PRO A 348 -1.58 26.85 -12.87
N SER A 349 -2.24 27.96 -12.53
CA SER A 349 -3.59 28.09 -11.95
C SER A 349 -4.68 27.34 -12.69
#